data_AF-B4FCJ5-F1
#
_entry.id   AF-B4FCJ5-F1
#
_cell.length_a   1.000
_cell.length_b   1.000
_cell.length_c   1.000
_cell.angle_alpha   90.00
_cell.angle_beta   90.00
_cell.angle_gamma   90.00
#
_symmetry.space_group_name_H-M   'P 1'
#
loop_
_entity.id
_entity.type
_entity.pdbx_description
1 polymer ?
#
loop_
_entity_poly.entity_id
_entity_poly.type
_entity_poly.pdbx_seq_one_letter_code
_entity_poly.pdbx_strand_id
1 'polypeptide(L)'
;MAVDPRQVVAGFLTLSMFVMLGNMIKHDHFSPVTEELGFEATGVVSNTRKLDNDAEMSSVDTAGVEDLMDAVEEVKPCWTKPSPKNQPSNGFVTFSLTMGPEYHISQITDAVVIARYLGATLVLPDIRGNELGNKRKFQDIYNVDKFVRSLDGVVEVIEDIPDEVSAKKPAVIRVPNRVTESFITGTIQPIFQKNKYLRLAVIFSSVSLRPKETNNKDMDATACLAMFGGLELKHEYSEVARKMLDRLQELSKKSDGKVLAIDLRTDLLEKKSCKTTRGARRKGCYSPDEVLAFLRSVGFSANTTIYLTETSWYKGLDVLKEEFPNTWYKGDIMPAENKAEFLKSSNADLARALDLEICSQSDVFVPAVAGLFYGHVTGKRIASGRTQIVVPSQSSTSTHASDFISTYISNKNHLAYACYC
;
A
#
# COMPACT_ATOMS: atom_id res chain seq x y z
N MET A 1 47.02 -2.82 -43.55
CA MET A 1 45.58 -2.48 -43.59
C MET A 1 45.44 -1.08 -43.04
N ALA A 2 45.26 -0.07 -43.90
CA ALA A 2 44.97 1.28 -43.41
C ALA A 2 43.50 1.31 -42.98
N VAL A 3 43.22 1.62 -41.71
CA VAL A 3 41.85 1.78 -41.22
C VAL A 3 41.28 3.04 -41.85
N ASP A 4 40.13 2.93 -42.50
CA ASP A 4 39.43 4.07 -43.09
C ASP A 4 39.04 5.05 -41.96
N PRO A 5 39.44 6.33 -42.02
CA PRO A 5 39.06 7.33 -41.02
C PRO A 5 37.54 7.43 -40.82
N ARG A 6 36.72 7.08 -41.82
CA ARG A 6 35.25 7.02 -41.68
C ARG A 6 34.79 5.94 -40.69
N GLN A 7 35.48 4.80 -40.63
CA GLN A 7 35.18 3.74 -39.67
C GLN A 7 35.53 4.16 -38.24
N VAL A 8 36.61 4.92 -38.07
CA VAL A 8 37.00 5.48 -36.75
C VAL A 8 35.92 6.45 -36.25
N VAL A 9 35.45 7.36 -37.10
CA VAL A 9 34.38 8.31 -36.75
C VAL A 9 33.08 7.58 -36.41
N ALA A 10 32.70 6.57 -37.20
CA ALA A 10 31.51 5.76 -36.91
C ALA A 10 31.63 5.05 -35.55
N GLY A 11 32.80 4.49 -35.22
CA GLY A 11 33.07 3.88 -33.92
C GLY A 11 32.89 4.86 -32.75
N PHE A 12 33.41 6.09 -32.89
CA PHE A 12 33.22 7.15 -31.88
C PHE A 12 31.76 7.57 -31.72
N LEU A 13 31.02 7.74 -32.82
CA LEU A 13 29.60 8.08 -32.77
C LEU A 13 28.78 6.99 -32.08
N THR A 14 29.05 5.73 -32.40
CA THR A 14 28.36 4.58 -31.79
C THR A 14 28.65 4.50 -30.30
N LEU A 15 29.92 4.66 -29.88
CA LEU A 15 30.32 4.71 -28.47
C LEU A 15 29.65 5.88 -27.73
N SER A 16 29.60 7.06 -28.35
CA SER A 16 28.92 8.23 -27.78
C SER A 16 27.42 8.01 -27.60
N MET A 17 26.78 7.29 -28.52
CA MET A 17 25.38 6.90 -28.44
C MET A 17 25.17 5.89 -27.29
N PHE A 18 26.05 4.91 -27.12
CA PHE A 18 26.00 3.99 -25.98
C PHE A 18 26.25 4.69 -24.64
N VAL A 19 27.14 5.69 -24.59
CA VAL A 19 27.37 6.50 -23.38
C VAL A 19 26.17 7.40 -23.09
N MET A 20 25.56 8.03 -24.10
CA MET A 20 24.32 8.79 -23.93
C MET A 20 23.17 7.90 -23.48
N LEU A 21 23.00 6.72 -24.09
CA LEU A 21 21.98 5.74 -23.69
C LEU A 21 22.25 5.23 -22.26
N GLY A 22 23.49 4.92 -21.92
CA GLY A 22 23.90 4.52 -20.58
C GLY A 22 23.69 5.62 -19.53
N ASN A 23 23.88 6.89 -19.91
CA ASN A 23 23.59 8.03 -19.04
C ASN A 23 22.08 8.32 -18.92
N MET A 24 21.31 8.15 -19.99
CA MET A 24 19.84 8.22 -19.93
C MET A 24 19.28 7.11 -19.05
N ILE A 25 19.78 5.87 -19.20
CA ILE A 25 19.47 4.74 -18.34
C ILE A 25 19.84 5.07 -16.88
N LYS A 26 21.03 5.64 -16.61
CA LYS A 26 21.41 6.05 -15.23
C LYS A 26 20.58 7.19 -14.65
N HIS A 27 20.09 8.12 -15.48
CA HIS A 27 19.28 9.25 -15.01
C HIS A 27 17.80 8.88 -14.84
N ASP A 28 17.28 7.92 -15.61
CA ASP A 28 15.88 7.46 -15.50
C ASP A 28 15.71 6.26 -14.59
N HIS A 29 16.79 5.55 -14.23
CA HIS A 29 16.74 4.56 -13.16
C HIS A 29 17.17 5.18 -11.85
N PHE A 30 16.18 5.39 -10.98
CA PHE A 30 16.38 5.23 -9.54
C PHE A 30 17.28 4.01 -9.34
N SER A 31 18.53 4.23 -8.90
CA SER A 31 19.39 3.13 -8.47
C SER A 31 18.56 2.22 -7.57
N PRO A 32 18.53 0.89 -7.79
CA PRO A 32 17.93 0.00 -6.83
C PRO A 32 18.66 0.25 -5.52
N VAL A 33 17.94 0.85 -4.58
CA VAL A 33 18.39 0.97 -3.22
C VAL A 33 18.41 -0.46 -2.71
N THR A 34 19.56 -1.10 -2.86
CA THR A 34 19.96 -2.27 -2.07
C THR A 34 20.35 -1.76 -0.68
N GLU A 35 19.47 -0.99 -0.03
CA GLU A 35 19.47 -0.93 1.43
C GLU A 35 18.42 -1.93 1.85
N GLU A 36 18.88 -2.90 2.62
CA GLU A 36 18.05 -3.87 3.29
C GLU A 36 16.91 -3.11 3.99
N LEU A 37 15.68 -3.37 3.56
CA LEU A 37 14.47 -3.00 4.31
C LEU A 37 14.52 -3.77 5.63
N GLY A 38 15.25 -3.23 6.60
CA GLY A 38 15.28 -3.73 7.96
C GLY A 38 13.91 -3.51 8.56
N PHE A 39 13.11 -4.57 8.62
CA PHE A 39 11.94 -4.61 9.50
C PHE A 39 12.46 -4.59 10.95
N GLU A 40 12.55 -3.41 11.56
CA GLU A 40 12.78 -3.31 13.00
C GLU A 40 11.54 -3.84 13.75
N ALA A 41 11.63 -5.11 14.14
CA ALA A 41 10.67 -5.77 15.03
C ALA A 41 11.17 -5.68 16.47
N THR A 42 10.67 -4.70 17.23
CA THR A 42 10.86 -4.62 18.68
C THR A 42 9.55 -4.96 19.40
N GLY A 43 9.62 -5.98 20.27
CA GLY A 43 8.48 -6.45 21.06
C GLY A 43 8.91 -7.42 22.17
N VAL A 44 8.72 -6.95 23.40
CA VAL A 44 8.53 -7.52 24.75
C VAL A 44 8.76 -9.02 25.01
N VAL A 45 9.43 -9.27 26.15
CA VAL A 45 9.65 -10.55 26.83
C VAL A 45 8.34 -11.06 27.43
N SER A 46 7.87 -12.23 27.04
CA SER A 46 6.86 -12.97 27.80
C SER A 46 7.39 -14.34 28.20
N ASN A 47 7.26 -14.65 29.48
CA ASN A 47 7.86 -15.79 30.14
C ASN A 47 7.31 -17.12 29.64
N THR A 48 8.23 -18.04 29.34
CA THR A 48 7.98 -19.45 29.06
C THR A 48 7.28 -20.13 30.23
N ARG A 49 6.03 -20.58 30.03
CA ARG A 49 5.48 -21.72 30.77
C ARG A 49 5.44 -22.91 29.82
N LYS A 50 6.22 -23.94 30.16
CA LYS A 50 6.10 -25.28 29.58
C LYS A 50 4.76 -25.86 30.02
N LEU A 51 3.96 -26.33 29.08
CA LEU A 51 2.85 -27.23 29.35
C LEU A 51 2.96 -28.41 28.39
N ASP A 52 2.78 -29.59 28.97
CA ASP A 52 3.04 -30.89 28.39
C ASP A 52 2.00 -31.27 27.34
N ASN A 53 2.48 -32.05 26.37
CA ASN A 53 1.69 -32.72 25.35
C ASN A 53 0.77 -33.76 26.00
N ASP A 54 -0.48 -33.79 25.54
CA ASP A 54 -1.35 -34.96 25.34
C ASP A 54 -2.81 -34.55 25.61
N ALA A 55 -3.46 -34.02 24.57
CA ALA A 55 -4.92 -33.95 24.53
C ALA A 55 -5.39 -34.10 23.08
N GLU A 56 -6.09 -35.19 22.82
CA GLU A 56 -6.80 -35.47 21.58
C GLU A 56 -7.74 -34.30 21.24
N MET A 57 -7.57 -33.77 20.03
CA MET A 57 -8.22 -32.58 19.50
C MET A 57 -9.70 -32.88 19.18
N SER A 58 -10.54 -32.87 20.22
CA SER A 58 -11.99 -32.85 20.07
C SER A 58 -12.50 -31.40 20.18
N SER A 59 -13.31 -31.00 19.20
CA SER A 59 -13.97 -29.69 19.03
C SER A 59 -13.09 -28.45 19.28
N VAL A 60 -12.57 -27.87 18.20
CA VAL A 60 -12.03 -26.51 18.22
C VAL A 60 -13.15 -25.56 18.67
N ASP A 61 -12.99 -24.93 19.83
CA ASP A 61 -13.93 -23.97 20.39
C ASP A 61 -14.14 -22.81 19.41
N THR A 62 -15.28 -22.78 18.73
CA THR A 62 -15.69 -21.68 17.84
C THR A 62 -15.94 -20.37 18.60
N ALA A 63 -16.00 -20.42 19.94
CA ALA A 63 -16.16 -19.26 20.81
C ALA A 63 -15.11 -18.17 20.57
N GLY A 64 -13.89 -18.53 20.13
CA GLY A 64 -12.83 -17.57 19.81
C GLY A 64 -13.15 -16.64 18.64
N VAL A 65 -13.89 -17.11 17.63
CA VAL A 65 -14.23 -16.31 16.44
C VAL A 65 -15.44 -15.39 16.69
N GLU A 66 -16.31 -15.75 17.64
CA GLU A 66 -17.44 -14.90 18.04
C GLU A 66 -16.95 -13.61 18.73
N ASP A 67 -15.91 -13.70 19.57
CA ASP A 67 -15.30 -12.57 20.30
C ASP A 67 -14.54 -11.57 19.39
N LEU A 68 -14.23 -11.96 18.13
CA LEU A 68 -13.66 -11.02 17.16
C LEU A 68 -14.68 -9.96 16.71
N MET A 69 -15.98 -10.22 16.87
CA MET A 69 -17.04 -9.46 16.21
C MET A 69 -17.80 -8.53 17.13
N ASP A 70 -17.08 -7.59 17.75
CA ASP A 70 -17.73 -6.39 18.25
C ASP A 70 -18.30 -5.55 17.09
N ALA A 71 -19.38 -4.81 17.38
CA ALA A 71 -20.02 -3.91 16.44
C ALA A 71 -19.01 -2.92 15.83
N VAL A 72 -19.17 -2.61 14.55
CA VAL A 72 -18.39 -1.57 13.86
C VAL A 72 -18.53 -0.28 14.67
N GLU A 73 -17.41 0.18 15.26
CA GLU A 73 -17.39 1.43 16.01
C GLU A 73 -17.66 2.59 15.04
N GLU A 74 -18.52 3.53 15.44
CA GLU A 74 -18.65 4.79 14.71
C GLU A 74 -17.37 5.60 14.86
N VAL A 75 -16.69 5.84 13.74
CA VAL A 75 -15.42 6.57 13.69
C VAL A 75 -15.61 7.85 12.87
N LYS A 76 -15.05 8.95 13.35
CA LYS A 76 -15.08 10.28 12.75
C LYS A 76 -13.68 10.90 12.66
N PRO A 77 -13.44 11.80 11.70
CA PRO A 77 -12.21 12.59 11.69
C PRO A 77 -12.10 13.43 12.97
N CYS A 78 -10.92 13.45 13.60
CA CYS A 78 -10.60 14.33 14.74
C CYS A 78 -9.62 15.46 14.40
N TRP A 79 -9.56 15.79 13.12
CA TRP A 79 -8.87 16.96 12.58
C TRP A 79 -9.87 17.78 11.76
N THR A 80 -9.57 19.06 11.63
CA THR A 80 -10.35 19.97 10.77
C THR A 80 -9.64 20.13 9.44
N LYS A 81 -10.40 20.19 8.35
CA LYS A 81 -9.84 20.48 7.03
C LYS A 81 -8.97 21.75 7.11
N PRO A 82 -7.71 21.69 6.68
CA PRO A 82 -6.82 22.84 6.75
C PRO A 82 -7.39 24.05 6.01
N SER A 83 -7.21 25.26 6.56
CA SER A 83 -7.76 26.47 5.94
C SER A 83 -6.99 26.87 4.68
N PRO A 84 -7.64 27.62 3.75
CA PRO A 84 -6.96 28.24 2.63
C PRO A 84 -5.87 29.20 3.08
N LYS A 85 -4.75 29.21 2.33
CA LYS A 85 -3.70 30.21 2.50
C LYS A 85 -4.10 31.50 1.78
N ASN A 86 -3.85 32.65 2.40
CA ASN A 86 -4.18 33.97 1.84
C ASN A 86 -3.31 34.40 0.65
N GLN A 87 -2.20 33.70 0.41
CA GLN A 87 -1.26 34.03 -0.65
C GLN A 87 -1.55 33.19 -1.89
N PRO A 88 -1.40 33.77 -3.11
CA PRO A 88 -1.51 33.00 -4.33
C PRO A 88 -0.46 31.89 -4.35
N SER A 89 -0.81 30.77 -5.00
CA SER A 89 0.13 29.68 -5.24
C SER A 89 1.35 30.19 -5.99
N ASN A 90 2.53 29.70 -5.63
CA ASN A 90 3.77 30.14 -6.23
C ASN A 90 4.67 28.94 -6.53
N GLY A 91 4.69 28.52 -7.79
CA GLY A 91 5.49 27.42 -8.27
C GLY A 91 4.74 26.08 -8.29
N PHE A 92 5.38 25.07 -8.84
CA PHE A 92 4.77 23.80 -9.20
C PHE A 92 5.52 22.62 -8.59
N VAL A 93 4.76 21.65 -8.10
CA VAL A 93 5.26 20.36 -7.62
C VAL A 93 4.70 19.25 -8.51
N THR A 94 5.58 18.45 -9.10
CA THR A 94 5.23 17.28 -9.92
C THR A 94 5.86 16.02 -9.34
N PHE A 95 5.31 14.86 -9.66
CA PHE A 95 5.83 13.55 -9.25
C PHE A 95 5.25 12.44 -10.15
N SER A 96 5.72 11.20 -9.98
CA SER A 96 5.08 10.01 -10.56
C SER A 96 4.60 9.09 -9.45
N LEU A 97 3.50 8.42 -9.71
CA LEU A 97 3.05 7.26 -8.95
C LEU A 97 3.76 6.01 -9.47
N THR A 98 4.32 5.20 -8.57
CA THR A 98 5.15 4.05 -8.92
C THR A 98 4.93 2.91 -7.94
N MET A 99 5.31 1.69 -8.33
CA MET A 99 5.34 0.49 -7.46
C MET A 99 3.96 -0.06 -7.05
N GLY A 100 2.87 0.67 -7.27
CA GLY A 100 1.50 0.20 -7.12
C GLY A 100 0.66 0.96 -6.09
N PRO A 101 -0.64 0.64 -5.98
CA PRO A 101 -1.63 1.44 -5.27
C PRO A 101 -1.30 1.76 -3.81
N GLU A 102 -0.74 0.80 -3.06
CA GLU A 102 -0.33 1.00 -1.67
C GLU A 102 0.83 2.01 -1.54
N TYR A 103 1.71 2.10 -2.55
CA TYR A 103 2.76 3.12 -2.61
C TYR A 103 2.19 4.45 -3.08
N HIS A 104 1.20 4.43 -3.98
CA HIS A 104 0.57 5.65 -4.50
C HIS A 104 -0.07 6.47 -3.37
N ILE A 105 -0.74 5.83 -2.41
CA ILE A 105 -1.32 6.50 -1.23
C ILE A 105 -0.25 7.30 -0.47
N SER A 106 0.90 6.68 -0.18
CA SER A 106 2.03 7.35 0.49
C SER A 106 2.62 8.48 -0.36
N GLN A 107 2.84 8.26 -1.65
CA GLN A 107 3.41 9.26 -2.55
C GLN A 107 2.54 10.50 -2.67
N ILE A 108 1.22 10.32 -2.81
CA ILE A 108 0.26 11.42 -2.83
C ILE A 108 0.27 12.16 -1.49
N THR A 109 0.28 11.44 -0.38
CA THR A 109 0.32 12.05 0.95
C THR A 109 1.51 12.99 1.09
N ASP A 110 2.72 12.51 0.80
CA ASP A 110 3.93 13.32 0.90
C ASP A 110 3.92 14.50 -0.09
N ALA A 111 3.46 14.28 -1.33
CA ALA A 111 3.37 15.33 -2.34
C ALA A 111 2.40 16.45 -1.96
N VAL A 112 1.22 16.09 -1.42
CA VAL A 112 0.22 17.07 -0.94
C VAL A 112 0.74 17.84 0.27
N VAL A 113 1.37 17.15 1.23
CA VAL A 113 1.99 17.80 2.40
C VAL A 113 3.05 18.82 1.97
N ILE A 114 3.95 18.43 1.05
CA ILE A 114 5.00 19.31 0.53
C ILE A 114 4.40 20.49 -0.23
N ALA A 115 3.46 20.23 -1.15
CA ALA A 115 2.81 21.29 -1.93
C ALA A 115 2.10 22.30 -1.02
N ARG A 116 1.36 21.81 -0.01
CA ARG A 116 0.73 22.69 0.97
C ARG A 116 1.76 23.49 1.75
N TYR A 117 2.78 22.83 2.31
CA TYR A 117 3.78 23.50 3.15
C TYR A 117 4.44 24.66 2.37
N LEU A 118 4.81 24.40 1.11
CA LEU A 118 5.46 25.36 0.22
C LEU A 118 4.50 26.41 -0.40
N GLY A 119 3.18 26.22 -0.33
CA GLY A 119 2.22 27.05 -1.05
C GLY A 119 2.33 26.87 -2.58
N ALA A 120 2.66 25.66 -3.02
CA ALA A 120 2.85 25.31 -4.42
C ALA A 120 1.56 24.73 -5.01
N THR A 121 1.39 24.87 -6.33
CA THR A 121 0.38 24.14 -7.10
C THR A 121 0.87 22.71 -7.33
N LEU A 122 0.01 21.73 -7.04
CA LEU A 122 0.26 20.32 -7.30
C LEU A 122 -0.21 19.97 -8.71
N VAL A 123 0.65 19.34 -9.49
CA VAL A 123 0.28 18.82 -10.81
C VAL A 123 -0.09 17.34 -10.67
N LEU A 124 -1.18 16.92 -11.31
CA LEU A 124 -1.59 15.51 -11.31
C LEU A 124 -0.44 14.61 -11.78
N PRO A 125 -0.13 13.53 -11.04
CA PRO A 125 0.99 12.68 -11.38
C PRO A 125 0.64 11.70 -12.51
N ASP A 126 1.66 11.31 -13.27
CA ASP A 126 1.58 10.13 -14.12
C ASP A 126 1.74 8.85 -13.30
N ILE A 127 1.12 7.75 -13.75
CA ILE A 127 1.31 6.42 -13.14
C ILE A 127 2.26 5.63 -14.02
N ARG A 128 3.37 5.18 -13.44
CA ARG A 128 4.38 4.38 -14.13
C ARG A 128 4.28 2.93 -13.66
N GLY A 129 3.98 2.05 -14.60
CA GLY A 129 3.95 0.60 -14.36
C GLY A 129 5.36 0.02 -14.22
N ASN A 130 5.41 -1.30 -14.05
CA ASN A 130 6.69 -2.04 -13.94
C ASN A 130 7.45 -2.13 -15.27
N GLU A 131 6.75 -2.04 -16.39
CA GLU A 131 7.34 -2.08 -17.73
C GLU A 131 7.80 -0.69 -18.18
N LEU A 132 9.01 -0.63 -18.74
CA LEU A 132 9.56 0.60 -19.31
C LEU A 132 8.62 1.18 -20.38
N GLY A 133 8.30 2.48 -20.24
CA GLY A 133 7.42 3.20 -21.16
C GLY A 133 5.91 3.03 -20.89
N ASN A 134 5.50 2.11 -20.02
CA ASN A 134 4.10 1.98 -19.61
C ASN A 134 3.72 3.12 -18.67
N LYS A 135 3.23 4.21 -19.26
CA LYS A 135 2.78 5.43 -18.58
C LYS A 135 1.28 5.56 -18.76
N ARG A 136 0.56 5.68 -17.65
CA ARG A 136 -0.87 5.97 -17.60
C ARG A 136 -1.11 7.36 -17.05
N LYS A 137 -2.26 7.93 -17.40
CA LYS A 137 -2.76 9.14 -16.77
C LYS A 137 -3.34 8.79 -15.40
N PHE A 138 -3.42 9.80 -14.52
CA PHE A 138 -4.04 9.64 -13.20
C PHE A 138 -5.48 9.13 -13.30
N GLN A 139 -6.28 9.72 -14.22
CA GLN A 139 -7.68 9.34 -14.45
C GLN A 139 -7.90 7.91 -14.95
N ASP A 140 -6.85 7.24 -15.44
CA ASP A 140 -6.99 5.87 -15.92
C ASP A 140 -7.29 4.90 -14.77
N ILE A 141 -6.91 5.26 -13.53
CA ILE A 141 -7.11 4.45 -12.31
C ILE A 141 -7.96 5.19 -11.27
N TYR A 142 -7.72 6.48 -11.08
CA TYR A 142 -8.23 7.24 -9.94
C TYR A 142 -9.29 8.28 -10.33
N ASN A 143 -10.16 8.61 -9.38
CA ASN A 143 -11.19 9.62 -9.55
C ASN A 143 -10.59 11.04 -9.37
N VAL A 144 -10.32 11.71 -10.50
CA VAL A 144 -9.78 13.09 -10.52
C VAL A 144 -10.67 14.07 -9.78
N ASP A 145 -11.98 14.07 -10.07
CA ASP A 145 -12.92 15.05 -9.50
C ASP A 145 -13.00 14.94 -7.98
N LYS A 146 -13.00 13.70 -7.46
CA LYS A 146 -12.95 13.44 -6.02
C LYS A 146 -11.64 13.95 -5.43
N PHE A 147 -10.50 13.65 -6.06
CA PHE A 147 -9.19 14.08 -5.58
C PHE A 147 -9.07 15.61 -5.53
N VAL A 148 -9.39 16.30 -6.63
CA VAL A 148 -9.36 17.77 -6.71
C VAL A 148 -10.31 18.39 -5.68
N ARG A 149 -11.56 17.91 -5.60
CA ARG A 149 -12.53 18.40 -4.62
C ARG A 149 -12.11 18.18 -3.17
N SER A 150 -11.43 17.06 -2.88
CA SER A 150 -10.92 16.79 -1.53
C SER A 150 -9.89 17.85 -1.09
N LEU A 151 -9.05 18.30 -2.03
CA LEU A 151 -7.96 19.25 -1.81
C LEU A 151 -8.36 20.71 -2.04
N ASP A 152 -9.60 20.97 -2.46
CA ASP A 152 -10.11 22.32 -2.67
C ASP A 152 -9.90 23.21 -1.44
N GLY A 153 -9.34 24.40 -1.65
CA GLY A 153 -8.90 25.32 -0.60
C GLY A 153 -7.69 24.86 0.24
N VAL A 154 -7.15 23.65 0.05
CA VAL A 154 -5.98 23.14 0.80
C VAL A 154 -4.72 23.22 -0.03
N VAL A 155 -4.77 22.71 -1.26
CA VAL A 155 -3.72 22.75 -2.28
C VAL A 155 -4.39 22.89 -3.63
N GLU A 156 -3.94 23.85 -4.43
CA GLU A 156 -4.39 23.98 -5.82
C GLU A 156 -3.87 22.79 -6.64
N VAL A 157 -4.75 22.13 -7.39
CA VAL A 157 -4.41 20.98 -8.22
C VAL A 157 -4.74 21.28 -9.69
N ILE A 158 -3.78 21.04 -10.58
CA ILE A 158 -3.96 21.19 -12.03
C ILE A 158 -3.62 19.89 -12.76
N GLU A 159 -4.23 19.66 -13.92
CA GLU A 159 -3.99 18.44 -14.72
C GLU A 159 -2.61 18.48 -15.38
N ASP A 160 -2.32 19.56 -16.11
CA ASP A 160 -1.07 19.73 -16.85
C ASP A 160 -0.32 20.99 -16.39
N ILE A 161 1.00 20.93 -16.49
CA ILE A 161 1.87 22.06 -16.19
C ILE A 161 1.79 23.11 -17.31
N PRO A 162 1.75 24.42 -17.02
CA PRO A 162 1.74 25.45 -18.05
C PRO A 162 2.97 25.36 -18.98
N ASP A 163 2.76 25.64 -20.26
CA ASP A 163 3.79 25.50 -21.31
C ASP A 163 5.05 26.31 -20.99
N GLU A 164 4.91 27.53 -20.43
CA GLU A 164 6.02 28.42 -20.07
C GLU A 164 6.93 27.82 -18.99
N VAL A 165 6.37 26.96 -18.13
CA VAL A 165 7.10 26.27 -17.06
C VAL A 165 7.64 24.94 -17.57
N SER A 166 6.87 24.23 -18.41
CA SER A 166 7.27 22.95 -19.03
C SER A 166 8.57 23.06 -19.85
N ALA A 167 8.84 24.25 -20.41
CA ALA A 167 10.08 24.54 -21.14
C ALA A 167 11.34 24.50 -20.26
N LYS A 168 11.20 24.58 -18.94
CA LYS A 168 12.31 24.51 -17.97
C LYS A 168 12.39 23.10 -17.38
N LYS A 169 13.62 22.64 -17.11
CA LYS A 169 13.81 21.37 -16.38
C LYS A 169 13.46 21.56 -14.90
N PRO A 170 12.68 20.66 -14.29
CA PRO A 170 12.43 20.72 -12.85
C PRO A 170 13.70 20.41 -12.06
N ALA A 171 13.81 20.99 -10.87
CA ALA A 171 14.77 20.50 -9.89
C ALA A 171 14.24 19.19 -9.27
N VAL A 172 14.96 18.09 -9.50
CA VAL A 172 14.60 16.76 -9.00
C VAL A 172 15.10 16.60 -7.58
N ILE A 173 14.22 16.17 -6.67
CA ILE A 173 14.55 15.96 -5.26
C ILE A 173 14.06 14.61 -4.77
N ARG A 174 14.95 13.86 -4.10
CA ARG A 174 14.59 12.62 -3.41
C ARG A 174 13.93 12.96 -2.08
N VAL A 175 12.75 12.38 -1.86
CA VAL A 175 11.92 12.65 -0.67
C VAL A 175 11.72 11.34 0.09
N PRO A 176 12.03 11.25 1.39
CA PRO A 176 11.72 10.05 2.16
C PRO A 176 10.20 9.91 2.34
N ASN A 177 9.70 8.68 2.30
CA ASN A 177 8.33 8.37 2.71
C ASN A 177 8.04 8.94 4.11
N ARG A 178 6.85 9.52 4.30
CA ARG A 178 6.45 10.20 5.55
C ARG A 178 7.40 11.36 5.86
N VAL A 179 7.46 12.32 4.94
CA VAL A 179 8.33 13.50 5.00
C VAL A 179 8.11 14.28 6.30
N THR A 180 9.19 14.85 6.87
CA THR A 180 9.13 15.65 8.09
C THR A 180 9.22 17.14 7.78
N GLU A 181 8.67 17.98 8.66
CA GLU A 181 8.81 19.44 8.56
C GLU A 181 10.27 19.88 8.48
N SER A 182 11.16 19.28 9.27
CA SER A 182 12.60 19.57 9.24
C SER A 182 13.23 19.27 7.87
N PHE A 183 12.79 18.21 7.20
CA PHE A 183 13.27 17.87 5.86
C PHE A 183 12.73 18.86 4.81
N ILE A 184 11.46 19.25 4.92
CA ILE A 184 10.86 20.25 4.04
C ILE A 184 11.59 21.58 4.17
N THR A 185 11.71 22.10 5.39
CA THR A 185 12.35 23.40 5.67
C THR A 185 13.84 23.42 5.38
N GLY A 186 14.58 22.38 5.77
CA GLY A 186 16.03 22.33 5.61
C GLY A 186 16.50 21.96 4.21
N THR A 187 15.72 21.19 3.45
CA THR A 187 16.16 20.62 2.16
C THR A 187 15.29 21.06 0.99
N ILE A 188 13.97 20.87 1.08
CA ILE A 188 13.07 21.09 -0.05
C ILE A 188 12.84 22.58 -0.31
N GLN A 189 12.53 23.34 0.74
CA GLN A 189 12.15 24.75 0.66
C GLN A 189 13.24 25.64 0.03
N PRO A 190 14.53 25.53 0.38
CA PRO A 190 15.57 26.35 -0.25
C PRO A 190 15.66 26.10 -1.77
N ILE A 191 15.54 24.84 -2.19
CA ILE A 191 15.57 24.46 -3.60
C ILE A 191 14.31 24.97 -4.32
N PHE A 192 13.15 24.86 -3.67
CA PHE A 192 11.89 25.38 -4.19
C PHE A 192 11.92 26.89 -4.38
N GLN A 193 12.42 27.64 -3.40
CA GLN A 193 12.51 29.10 -3.46
C GLN A 193 13.36 29.57 -4.66
N LYS A 194 14.42 28.83 -5.00
CA LYS A 194 15.29 29.12 -6.15
C LYS A 194 14.68 28.73 -7.50
N ASN A 195 14.03 27.55 -7.60
CA ASN A 195 13.65 26.98 -8.88
C ASN A 195 12.16 27.16 -9.22
N LYS A 196 11.28 27.24 -8.21
CA LYS A 196 9.81 27.28 -8.31
C LYS A 196 9.17 26.12 -9.07
N TYR A 197 9.95 25.13 -9.51
CA TYR A 197 9.48 23.94 -10.18
C TYR A 197 10.25 22.72 -9.68
N LEU A 198 9.56 21.83 -8.96
CA LEU A 198 10.11 20.62 -8.38
C LEU A 198 9.54 19.36 -9.02
N ARG A 199 10.40 18.33 -9.13
CA ARG A 199 10.02 16.94 -9.37
C ARG A 199 10.36 16.11 -8.14
N LEU A 200 9.36 15.64 -7.42
CA LEU A 200 9.56 14.78 -6.26
C LEU A 200 9.81 13.34 -6.71
N ALA A 201 10.75 12.72 -6.04
CA ALA A 201 11.18 11.34 -6.24
C ALA A 201 11.10 10.63 -4.88
N VAL A 202 9.92 10.09 -4.56
CA VAL A 202 9.68 9.49 -3.24
C VAL A 202 10.45 8.17 -3.11
N ILE A 203 11.22 8.04 -2.03
CA ILE A 203 12.00 6.86 -1.70
C ILE A 203 11.45 6.19 -0.44
N PHE A 204 11.33 4.86 -0.49
CA PHE A 204 10.77 4.06 0.58
C PHE A 204 11.87 3.39 1.41
N SER A 205 12.66 4.20 2.13
CA SER A 205 13.63 3.68 3.10
C SER A 205 12.96 3.07 4.34
N SER A 206 11.75 3.52 4.67
CA SER A 206 10.89 2.94 5.69
C SER A 206 9.45 2.83 5.18
N VAL A 207 8.79 1.73 5.53
CA VAL A 207 7.37 1.46 5.25
C VAL A 207 6.51 1.53 6.51
N SER A 208 7.07 2.02 7.62
CA SER A 208 6.35 2.11 8.89
C SER A 208 5.24 3.16 8.84
N LEU A 209 4.01 2.72 9.12
CA LEU A 209 2.85 3.59 9.30
C LEU A 209 2.51 3.85 10.78
N ARG A 210 3.50 3.74 11.67
CA ARG A 210 3.34 4.20 13.06
C ARG A 210 3.25 5.74 13.12
N PRO A 211 2.58 6.31 14.14
CA PRO A 211 2.62 7.74 14.41
C PRO A 211 4.06 8.24 14.55
N LYS A 212 4.30 9.48 14.10
CA LYS A 212 5.49 10.25 14.45
C LYS A 212 5.02 11.38 15.35
N GLU A 213 5.77 11.73 16.38
CA GLU A 213 5.48 12.94 17.15
C GLU A 213 5.71 14.16 16.26
N THR A 214 4.68 15.01 16.16
CA THR A 214 4.75 16.28 15.45
C THR A 214 3.90 17.29 16.21
N ASN A 215 4.38 18.54 16.24
CA ASN A 215 3.64 19.66 16.81
C ASN A 215 2.87 20.45 15.73
N ASN A 216 2.94 20.01 14.46
CA ASN A 216 2.40 20.74 13.32
C ASN A 216 1.03 20.19 12.92
N LYS A 217 -0.01 20.67 13.61
CA LYS A 217 -1.41 20.25 13.38
C LYS A 217 -1.89 20.46 11.95
N ASP A 218 -1.40 21.50 11.27
CA ASP A 218 -1.76 21.78 9.88
C ASP A 218 -1.19 20.71 8.94
N MET A 219 0.09 20.36 9.14
CA MET A 219 0.76 19.29 8.38
C MET A 219 0.10 17.93 8.65
N ASP A 220 -0.22 17.62 9.89
CA ASP A 220 -0.86 16.36 10.28
C ASP A 220 -2.28 16.24 9.70
N ALA A 221 -3.09 17.30 9.82
CA ALA A 221 -4.42 17.35 9.20
C ALA A 221 -4.36 17.20 7.67
N THR A 222 -3.35 17.80 7.03
CA THR A 222 -3.11 17.68 5.60
C THR A 222 -2.73 16.26 5.20
N ALA A 223 -1.86 15.62 5.98
CA ALA A 223 -1.48 14.22 5.77
C ALA A 223 -2.69 13.29 5.94
N CYS A 224 -3.51 13.49 6.97
CA CYS A 224 -4.73 12.73 7.19
C CYS A 224 -5.73 12.87 6.03
N LEU A 225 -5.95 14.10 5.55
CA LEU A 225 -6.79 14.39 4.39
C LEU A 225 -6.29 13.65 3.15
N ALA A 226 -5.00 13.79 2.83
CA ALA A 226 -4.41 13.22 1.63
C ALA A 226 -4.38 11.68 1.66
N MET A 227 -4.08 11.10 2.83
CA MET A 227 -3.94 9.65 2.98
C MET A 227 -5.28 8.92 2.95
N PHE A 228 -6.33 9.48 3.58
CA PHE A 228 -7.58 8.76 3.80
C PHE A 228 -8.81 9.38 3.11
N GLY A 229 -8.75 10.65 2.70
CA GLY A 229 -9.92 11.36 2.14
C GLY A 229 -9.87 11.64 0.64
N GLY A 230 -8.70 11.55 0.00
CA GLY A 230 -8.50 12.08 -1.36
C GLY A 230 -8.39 11.04 -2.48
N LEU A 231 -7.77 9.88 -2.23
CA LEU A 231 -7.46 8.92 -3.28
C LEU A 231 -8.48 7.77 -3.35
N GLU A 232 -9.35 7.82 -4.35
CA GLU A 232 -10.34 6.79 -4.64
C GLU A 232 -10.22 6.31 -6.08
N LEU A 233 -10.60 5.05 -6.33
CA LEU A 233 -10.67 4.51 -7.69
C LEU A 233 -11.72 5.26 -8.52
N LYS A 234 -11.53 5.31 -9.84
CA LYS A 234 -12.57 5.78 -10.75
C LYS A 234 -13.80 4.89 -10.62
N HIS A 235 -14.98 5.48 -10.87
CA HIS A 235 -16.28 4.83 -10.64
C HIS A 235 -16.38 3.42 -11.25
N GLU A 236 -15.92 3.24 -12.50
CA GLU A 236 -15.91 1.94 -13.17
C GLU A 236 -15.19 0.86 -12.37
N TYR A 237 -14.05 1.18 -11.75
CA TYR A 237 -13.24 0.21 -11.02
C TYR A 237 -13.74 0.01 -9.58
N SER A 238 -14.26 1.05 -8.93
CA SER A 238 -14.93 0.89 -7.63
C SER A 238 -16.17 0.00 -7.77
N GLU A 239 -16.89 0.08 -8.88
CA GLU A 239 -18.03 -0.79 -9.17
C GLU A 239 -17.62 -2.26 -9.37
N VAL A 240 -16.46 -2.52 -9.97
CA VAL A 240 -15.91 -3.90 -10.05
C VAL A 240 -15.60 -4.43 -8.66
N ALA A 241 -14.91 -3.64 -7.81
CA ALA A 241 -14.62 -4.03 -6.43
C ALA A 241 -15.91 -4.32 -5.63
N ARG A 242 -16.93 -3.45 -5.77
CA ARG A 242 -18.24 -3.62 -5.14
C ARG A 242 -18.92 -4.92 -5.59
N LYS A 243 -18.98 -5.18 -6.91
CA LYS A 243 -19.55 -6.44 -7.43
C LYS A 243 -18.81 -7.68 -6.90
N MET A 244 -17.49 -7.62 -6.77
CA MET A 244 -16.69 -8.71 -6.20
C MET A 244 -17.01 -8.93 -4.71
N LEU A 245 -17.14 -7.85 -3.93
CA LEU A 245 -17.57 -7.89 -2.52
C LEU A 245 -18.98 -8.45 -2.39
N ASP A 246 -19.95 -7.96 -3.16
CA ASP A 246 -21.33 -8.45 -3.17
C ASP A 246 -21.37 -9.96 -3.48
N ARG A 247 -20.53 -10.42 -4.41
CA ARG A 247 -20.41 -11.85 -4.75
C ARG A 247 -19.85 -12.66 -3.59
N LEU A 248 -18.79 -12.18 -2.93
CA LEU A 248 -18.22 -12.84 -1.75
C LEU A 248 -19.24 -12.91 -0.61
N GLN A 249 -20.00 -11.84 -0.37
CA GLN A 249 -21.07 -11.80 0.63
C GLN A 249 -22.21 -12.77 0.29
N GLU A 250 -22.61 -12.87 -0.98
CA GLU A 250 -23.61 -13.86 -1.39
C GLU A 250 -23.14 -15.29 -1.15
N LEU A 251 -21.87 -15.58 -1.44
CA LEU A 251 -21.26 -16.88 -1.18
C LEU A 251 -21.17 -17.15 0.34
N SER A 252 -20.88 -16.12 1.14
CA SER A 252 -20.73 -16.27 2.59
C SER A 252 -22.03 -16.51 3.34
N LYS A 253 -23.20 -16.24 2.75
CA LYS A 253 -24.52 -16.54 3.38
C LYS A 253 -24.68 -18.00 3.80
N LYS A 254 -23.97 -18.93 3.15
CA LYS A 254 -23.97 -20.36 3.49
C LYS A 254 -22.92 -20.72 4.54
N SER A 255 -22.05 -19.78 4.89
CA SER A 255 -20.87 -19.95 5.76
C SER A 255 -20.74 -18.81 6.75
N ASP A 256 -21.64 -18.77 7.71
CA ASP A 256 -21.64 -17.83 8.84
C ASP A 256 -21.83 -16.34 8.47
N GLY A 257 -22.03 -16.04 7.18
CA GLY A 257 -22.20 -14.68 6.67
C GLY A 257 -20.92 -13.86 6.55
N LYS A 258 -19.75 -14.42 6.89
CA LYS A 258 -18.48 -13.68 7.02
C LYS A 258 -17.54 -13.90 5.84
N VAL A 259 -16.85 -12.84 5.44
CA VAL A 259 -15.79 -12.84 4.42
C VAL A 259 -14.45 -12.55 5.07
N LEU A 260 -13.54 -13.53 5.00
CA LEU A 260 -12.16 -13.42 5.44
C LEU A 260 -11.27 -13.07 4.25
N ALA A 261 -10.67 -11.89 4.21
CA ALA A 261 -9.71 -11.52 3.16
C ALA A 261 -8.28 -11.73 3.65
N ILE A 262 -7.48 -12.46 2.88
CA ILE A 262 -6.09 -12.79 3.22
C ILE A 262 -5.17 -12.18 2.17
N ASP A 263 -4.31 -11.23 2.57
CA ASP A 263 -3.22 -10.75 1.71
C ASP A 263 -2.10 -11.80 1.67
N LEU A 264 -2.20 -12.70 0.68
CA LEU A 264 -1.23 -13.75 0.41
C LEU A 264 -0.65 -13.50 -0.98
N ARG A 265 0.66 -13.24 -1.02
CA ARG A 265 1.37 -12.84 -2.25
C ARG A 265 2.64 -13.64 -2.45
N THR A 266 2.53 -14.73 -3.21
CA THR A 266 3.64 -15.61 -3.58
C THR A 266 4.83 -14.90 -4.18
N ASP A 267 4.59 -13.92 -5.06
CA ASP A 267 5.64 -13.13 -5.70
C ASP A 267 6.52 -12.38 -4.69
N LEU A 268 5.98 -12.09 -3.50
CA LEU A 268 6.73 -11.53 -2.38
C LEU A 268 7.37 -12.61 -1.51
N LEU A 269 6.67 -13.72 -1.26
CA LEU A 269 7.18 -14.85 -0.47
C LEU A 269 8.49 -15.43 -1.03
N GLU A 270 8.64 -15.42 -2.37
CA GLU A 270 9.85 -15.90 -3.04
C GLU A 270 11.06 -14.94 -2.89
N LYS A 271 10.82 -13.67 -2.52
CA LYS A 271 11.89 -12.66 -2.38
C LYS A 271 12.73 -12.93 -1.13
N LYS A 272 14.02 -12.58 -1.21
CA LYS A 272 14.97 -12.71 -0.10
C LYS A 272 14.51 -12.03 1.20
N SER A 273 13.73 -10.94 1.11
CA SER A 273 13.20 -10.21 2.26
C SER A 273 12.26 -11.04 3.15
N CYS A 274 11.62 -12.08 2.60
CA CYS A 274 10.79 -13.00 3.37
C CYS A 274 11.59 -14.15 4.00
N LYS A 275 12.83 -14.36 3.57
CA LYS A 275 13.74 -15.33 4.17
C LYS A 275 14.24 -14.73 5.48
N THR A 276 13.78 -15.28 6.59
CA THR A 276 14.12 -14.87 7.96
C THR A 276 15.61 -14.51 8.09
N THR A 277 15.93 -13.24 8.31
CA THR A 277 17.20 -12.88 8.92
C THR A 277 17.22 -13.52 10.30
N ARG A 278 18.15 -14.46 10.54
CA ARG A 278 18.42 -15.02 11.88
C ARG A 278 18.62 -13.85 12.85
N GLY A 279 17.59 -13.48 13.61
CA GLY A 279 17.62 -12.35 14.55
C GLY A 279 16.35 -11.49 14.62
N ALA A 280 15.49 -11.47 13.60
CA ALA A 280 14.22 -10.73 13.67
C ALA A 280 13.20 -11.48 14.54
N ARG A 281 12.72 -10.86 15.63
CA ARG A 281 11.80 -11.50 16.61
C ARG A 281 10.41 -11.85 16.05
N ARG A 282 10.01 -11.31 14.90
CA ARG A 282 8.76 -11.67 14.19
C ARG A 282 9.03 -11.82 12.70
N LYS A 283 8.53 -12.90 12.11
CA LYS A 283 8.57 -13.16 10.66
C LYS A 283 7.68 -12.14 9.95
N GLY A 284 8.15 -11.57 8.84
CA GLY A 284 7.40 -10.59 8.06
C GLY A 284 6.55 -11.17 6.93
N CYS A 285 6.65 -12.48 6.69
CA CYS A 285 5.99 -13.16 5.57
C CYS A 285 5.60 -14.58 5.97
N TYR A 286 4.39 -15.01 5.66
CA TYR A 286 3.86 -16.31 6.04
C TYR A 286 3.47 -17.11 4.80
N SER A 287 3.92 -18.36 4.76
CA SER A 287 3.59 -19.32 3.70
C SER A 287 2.13 -19.79 3.80
N PRO A 288 1.56 -20.37 2.72
CA PRO A 288 0.22 -20.97 2.77
C PRO A 288 0.04 -21.96 3.93
N ASP A 289 1.03 -22.81 4.21
CA ASP A 289 0.98 -23.78 5.31
C ASP A 289 0.95 -23.11 6.70
N GLU A 290 1.72 -22.02 6.87
CA GLU A 290 1.70 -21.24 8.12
C GLU A 290 0.38 -20.48 8.29
N VAL A 291 -0.18 -19.95 7.20
CA VAL A 291 -1.51 -19.33 7.21
C VAL A 291 -2.57 -20.39 7.56
N LEU A 292 -2.51 -21.59 6.99
CA LEU A 292 -3.43 -22.68 7.32
C LEU A 292 -3.36 -23.06 8.81
N ALA A 293 -2.15 -23.26 9.34
CA ALA A 293 -1.96 -23.55 10.75
C ALA A 293 -2.52 -22.45 11.65
N PHE A 294 -2.28 -21.18 11.28
CA PHE A 294 -2.85 -20.02 11.95
C PHE A 294 -4.39 -20.01 11.93
N LEU A 295 -5.01 -20.24 10.78
CA LEU A 295 -6.47 -20.26 10.66
C LEU A 295 -7.10 -21.35 11.55
N ARG A 296 -6.45 -22.51 11.66
CA ARG A 296 -6.84 -23.59 12.58
C ARG A 296 -6.70 -23.16 14.05
N SER A 297 -5.58 -22.52 14.41
CA SER A 297 -5.33 -22.05 15.78
C SER A 297 -6.32 -20.98 16.25
N VAL A 298 -6.78 -20.10 15.34
CA VAL A 298 -7.81 -19.09 15.65
C VAL A 298 -9.21 -19.73 15.78
N GLY A 299 -9.43 -20.87 15.12
CA GLY A 299 -10.71 -21.58 15.15
C GLY A 299 -11.67 -21.21 14.02
N PHE A 300 -11.17 -20.75 12.87
CA PHE A 300 -12.02 -20.55 11.70
C PHE A 300 -12.61 -21.88 11.21
N SER A 301 -13.93 -21.89 10.97
CA SER A 301 -14.63 -23.04 10.41
C SER A 301 -14.21 -23.30 8.97
N ALA A 302 -14.12 -24.57 8.57
CA ALA A 302 -13.88 -25.00 7.18
C ALA A 302 -14.88 -24.37 6.18
N ASN A 303 -16.08 -24.01 6.65
CA ASN A 303 -17.08 -23.37 5.80
C ASN A 303 -16.74 -21.91 5.49
N THR A 304 -15.90 -21.22 6.27
CA THR A 304 -15.58 -19.78 6.13
C THR A 304 -15.29 -19.39 4.67
N THR A 305 -15.95 -18.33 4.19
CA THR A 305 -15.66 -17.80 2.85
C THR A 305 -14.38 -16.98 2.89
N ILE A 306 -13.37 -17.42 2.13
CA ILE A 306 -12.04 -16.81 2.08
C ILE A 306 -11.83 -16.16 0.73
N TYR A 307 -11.29 -14.94 0.73
CA TYR A 307 -10.73 -14.28 -0.43
C TYR A 307 -9.21 -14.21 -0.34
N LEU A 308 -8.50 -14.71 -1.34
CA LEU A 308 -7.05 -14.56 -1.47
C LEU A 308 -6.72 -13.46 -2.49
N THR A 309 -5.76 -12.58 -2.16
CA THR A 309 -5.26 -11.53 -3.06
C THR A 309 -4.44 -12.07 -4.25
N GLU A 310 -4.39 -13.39 -4.44
CA GLU A 310 -3.68 -14.05 -5.54
C GLU A 310 -4.33 -13.80 -6.91
N THR A 311 -3.49 -13.70 -7.95
CA THR A 311 -3.97 -13.39 -9.33
C THR A 311 -4.30 -14.66 -10.12
N SER A 312 -3.68 -15.78 -9.75
CA SER A 312 -3.91 -17.09 -10.36
C SER A 312 -3.79 -18.17 -9.29
N TRP A 313 -4.52 -19.26 -9.48
CA TRP A 313 -4.38 -20.44 -8.64
C TRP A 313 -3.07 -21.19 -8.93
N TYR A 314 -2.41 -21.68 -7.88
CA TYR A 314 -1.23 -22.54 -8.00
C TYR A 314 -1.25 -23.62 -6.91
N LYS A 315 -0.52 -24.72 -7.15
CA LYS A 315 -0.56 -25.95 -6.34
C LYS A 315 -0.31 -25.75 -4.84
N GLY A 316 0.48 -24.76 -4.45
CA GLY A 316 0.77 -24.50 -3.03
C GLY A 316 -0.41 -23.92 -2.24
N LEU A 317 -1.52 -23.54 -2.91
CA LEU A 317 -2.77 -23.15 -2.25
C LEU A 317 -3.72 -24.33 -2.05
N ASP A 318 -3.45 -25.50 -2.63
CA ASP A 318 -4.34 -26.66 -2.55
C ASP A 318 -4.56 -27.06 -1.08
N VAL A 319 -3.52 -26.97 -0.25
CA VAL A 319 -3.61 -27.23 1.20
C VAL A 319 -4.62 -26.33 1.92
N LEU A 320 -4.74 -25.07 1.49
CA LEU A 320 -5.75 -24.13 2.03
C LEU A 320 -7.14 -24.48 1.51
N LYS A 321 -7.27 -24.84 0.23
CA LYS A 321 -8.56 -25.14 -0.41
C LYS A 321 -9.16 -26.46 0.05
N GLU A 322 -8.33 -27.45 0.36
CA GLU A 322 -8.75 -28.75 0.89
C GLU A 322 -9.44 -28.59 2.26
N GLU A 323 -8.92 -27.70 3.11
CA GLU A 323 -9.47 -27.41 4.45
C GLU A 323 -10.56 -26.34 4.44
N PHE A 324 -10.42 -25.33 3.58
CA PHE A 324 -11.36 -24.23 3.39
C PHE A 324 -11.89 -24.23 1.95
N PRO A 325 -12.83 -25.13 1.60
CA PRO A 325 -13.35 -25.27 0.24
C PRO A 325 -14.00 -24.00 -0.33
N ASN A 326 -14.46 -23.07 0.52
CA ASN A 326 -15.00 -21.77 0.10
C ASN A 326 -13.92 -20.69 -0.05
N THR A 327 -12.71 -21.08 -0.46
CA THR A 327 -11.61 -20.16 -0.80
C THR A 327 -11.68 -19.71 -2.26
N TRP A 328 -11.67 -18.41 -2.51
CA TRP A 328 -11.78 -17.79 -3.82
C TRP A 328 -10.63 -16.82 -4.06
N TYR A 329 -10.27 -16.60 -5.31
CA TYR A 329 -9.35 -15.53 -5.71
C TYR A 329 -10.00 -14.65 -6.79
N LYS A 330 -9.31 -13.58 -7.22
CA LYS A 330 -9.84 -12.61 -8.18
C LYS A 330 -10.52 -13.24 -9.40
N GLY A 331 -9.89 -14.25 -9.99
CA GLY A 331 -10.37 -14.92 -11.21
C GLY A 331 -11.73 -15.61 -11.05
N ASP A 332 -12.12 -15.98 -9.84
CA ASP A 332 -13.37 -16.68 -9.57
C ASP A 332 -14.55 -15.72 -9.40
N ILE A 333 -14.32 -14.57 -8.77
CA ILE A 333 -15.39 -13.65 -8.32
C ILE A 333 -15.55 -12.41 -9.20
N MET A 334 -14.54 -12.08 -10.02
CA MET A 334 -14.58 -10.93 -10.91
C MET A 334 -15.60 -11.14 -12.05
N PRO A 335 -16.41 -10.11 -12.41
CA PRO A 335 -17.28 -10.16 -13.58
C PRO A 335 -16.51 -10.56 -14.84
N ALA A 336 -17.10 -11.42 -15.66
CA ALA A 336 -16.43 -12.04 -16.80
C ALA A 336 -15.89 -11.01 -17.80
N GLU A 337 -16.65 -9.94 -18.03
CA GLU A 337 -16.32 -8.83 -18.90
C GLU A 337 -15.06 -8.05 -18.46
N ASN A 338 -14.74 -8.05 -17.15
CA ASN A 338 -13.61 -7.31 -16.61
C ASN A 338 -12.31 -8.13 -16.54
N LYS A 339 -12.39 -9.47 -16.65
CA LYS A 339 -11.21 -10.35 -16.48
C LYS A 339 -10.07 -10.03 -17.44
N ALA A 340 -10.37 -9.73 -18.70
CA ALA A 340 -9.37 -9.44 -19.72
C ALA A 340 -8.54 -8.17 -19.41
N GLU A 341 -9.15 -7.20 -18.74
CA GLU A 341 -8.47 -5.96 -18.36
C GLU A 341 -7.69 -6.14 -17.05
N PHE A 342 -8.32 -6.64 -16.00
CA PHE A 342 -7.73 -6.64 -14.67
C PHE A 342 -6.74 -7.79 -14.42
N LEU A 343 -6.92 -8.94 -15.08
CA LEU A 343 -6.05 -10.11 -14.88
C LEU A 343 -4.88 -10.16 -15.87
N LYS A 344 -4.75 -9.14 -16.72
CA LYS A 344 -3.59 -9.00 -17.60
C LYS A 344 -2.36 -8.62 -16.77
N SER A 345 -1.23 -9.29 -16.98
CA SER A 345 0.02 -9.03 -16.25
C SER A 345 0.48 -7.57 -16.31
N SER A 346 0.29 -6.89 -17.45
CA SER A 346 0.61 -5.46 -17.63
C SER A 346 -0.23 -4.52 -16.77
N ASN A 347 -1.27 -5.05 -16.12
CA ASN A 347 -2.27 -4.32 -15.33
C ASN A 347 -2.27 -4.78 -13.85
N ALA A 348 -1.16 -5.34 -13.37
CA ALA A 348 -1.03 -5.80 -11.97
C ALA A 348 -1.41 -4.73 -10.93
N ASP A 349 -1.20 -3.44 -11.23
CA ASP A 349 -1.62 -2.34 -10.35
C ASP A 349 -3.15 -2.22 -10.22
N LEU A 350 -3.91 -2.54 -11.27
CA LEU A 350 -5.37 -2.56 -11.22
C LEU A 350 -5.88 -3.69 -10.35
N ALA A 351 -5.32 -4.90 -10.52
CA ALA A 351 -5.65 -6.05 -9.69
C ALA A 351 -5.39 -5.75 -8.20
N ARG A 352 -4.22 -5.16 -7.89
CA ARG A 352 -3.86 -4.77 -6.52
C ARG A 352 -4.74 -3.66 -5.95
N ALA A 353 -5.27 -2.78 -6.80
CA ALA A 353 -6.19 -1.74 -6.36
C ALA A 353 -7.52 -2.34 -5.90
N LEU A 354 -8.01 -3.37 -6.59
CA LEU A 354 -9.19 -4.14 -6.16
C LEU A 354 -8.92 -4.90 -4.86
N ASP A 355 -7.74 -5.53 -4.73
CA ASP A 355 -7.34 -6.21 -3.49
C ASP A 355 -7.37 -5.27 -2.29
N LEU A 356 -6.83 -4.06 -2.44
CA LEU A 356 -6.82 -3.06 -1.38
C LEU A 356 -8.24 -2.71 -0.93
N GLU A 357 -9.18 -2.58 -1.87
CA GLU A 357 -10.57 -2.28 -1.56
C GLU A 357 -11.29 -3.47 -0.90
N ILE A 358 -11.13 -4.68 -1.42
CA ILE A 358 -11.73 -5.89 -0.87
C ILE A 358 -11.22 -6.15 0.55
N CYS A 359 -9.91 -6.10 0.78
CA CYS A 359 -9.31 -6.28 2.10
C CYS A 359 -9.70 -5.17 3.08
N SER A 360 -9.97 -3.95 2.60
CA SER A 360 -10.42 -2.85 3.46
C SER A 360 -11.89 -3.01 3.89
N GLN A 361 -12.72 -3.67 3.10
CA GLN A 361 -14.16 -3.80 3.35
C GLN A 361 -14.59 -5.19 3.88
N SER A 362 -13.74 -6.21 3.79
CA SER A 362 -14.04 -7.55 4.31
C SER A 362 -14.33 -7.55 5.82
N ASP A 363 -14.99 -8.58 6.33
CA ASP A 363 -15.32 -8.66 7.75
C ASP A 363 -14.07 -8.84 8.60
N VAL A 364 -13.17 -9.73 8.18
CA VAL A 364 -11.87 -9.93 8.82
C VAL A 364 -10.76 -9.80 7.78
N PHE A 365 -9.63 -9.22 8.17
CA PHE A 365 -8.44 -9.10 7.33
C PHE A 365 -7.24 -9.83 7.94
N VAL A 366 -6.52 -10.59 7.11
CA VAL A 366 -5.33 -11.34 7.48
C VAL A 366 -4.15 -10.94 6.58
N PRO A 367 -3.17 -10.18 7.08
CA PRO A 367 -1.98 -9.86 6.32
C PRO A 367 -0.94 -10.99 6.45
N ALA A 368 -0.77 -11.81 5.41
CA ALA A 368 0.32 -12.80 5.39
C ALA A 368 1.67 -12.17 5.05
N VAL A 369 1.70 -10.92 4.58
CA VAL A 369 2.93 -10.18 4.28
C VAL A 369 2.89 -8.79 4.94
N ALA A 370 3.94 -8.46 5.69
CA ALA A 370 4.13 -7.12 6.24
C ALA A 370 4.54 -6.13 5.14
N GLY A 371 4.08 -4.88 5.25
CA GLY A 371 4.43 -3.82 4.32
C GLY A 371 3.37 -2.74 4.24
N LEU A 372 3.47 -1.87 3.23
CA LEU A 372 2.52 -0.78 3.02
C LEU A 372 1.11 -1.25 2.72
N PHE A 373 0.94 -2.38 2.04
CA PHE A 373 -0.41 -2.93 1.78
C PHE A 373 -1.14 -3.20 3.10
N TYR A 374 -0.52 -3.99 3.99
CA TYR A 374 -1.03 -4.21 5.34
C TYR A 374 -1.30 -2.88 6.08
N GLY A 375 -0.34 -1.96 6.08
CA GLY A 375 -0.49 -0.67 6.75
C GLY A 375 -1.67 0.15 6.21
N HIS A 376 -1.80 0.31 4.90
CA HIS A 376 -2.85 1.14 4.30
C HIS A 376 -4.24 0.50 4.40
N VAL A 377 -4.34 -0.82 4.24
CA VAL A 377 -5.59 -1.55 4.56
C VAL A 377 -5.96 -1.33 6.02
N THR A 378 -5.00 -1.45 6.95
CA THR A 378 -5.24 -1.18 8.38
C THR A 378 -5.75 0.25 8.61
N GLY A 379 -5.16 1.24 7.95
CA GLY A 379 -5.60 2.63 8.05
C GLY A 379 -7.03 2.85 7.56
N LYS A 380 -7.38 2.30 6.39
CA LYS A 380 -8.76 2.35 5.85
C LYS A 380 -9.75 1.65 6.78
N ARG A 381 -9.38 0.48 7.30
CA ARG A 381 -10.20 -0.28 8.25
C ARG A 381 -10.43 0.46 9.57
N ILE A 382 -9.41 1.14 10.12
CA ILE A 382 -9.57 2.02 11.28
C ILE A 382 -10.54 3.16 10.96
N ALA A 383 -10.38 3.82 9.81
CA ALA A 383 -11.24 4.92 9.39
C ALA A 383 -12.72 4.52 9.23
N SER A 384 -12.99 3.23 8.99
CA SER A 384 -14.34 2.67 8.86
C SER A 384 -14.79 1.84 10.07
N GLY A 385 -14.07 1.84 11.19
CA GLY A 385 -14.39 1.05 12.39
C GLY A 385 -14.25 -0.48 12.25
N ARG A 386 -13.64 -0.99 11.18
CA ARG A 386 -13.47 -2.43 10.88
C ARG A 386 -12.15 -2.98 11.44
N THR A 387 -11.97 -2.91 12.75
CA THR A 387 -10.69 -3.19 13.42
C THR A 387 -10.34 -4.69 13.53
N GLN A 388 -11.17 -5.58 12.97
CA GLN A 388 -10.94 -7.03 12.91
C GLN A 388 -9.79 -7.37 11.96
N ILE A 389 -8.57 -7.29 12.48
CA ILE A 389 -7.33 -7.61 11.77
C ILE A 389 -6.55 -8.59 12.62
N VAL A 390 -6.44 -9.83 12.16
CA VAL A 390 -5.71 -10.89 12.86
C VAL A 390 -4.47 -11.27 12.05
N VAL A 391 -3.32 -11.34 12.70
CA VAL A 391 -2.01 -11.49 12.06
C VAL A 391 -1.45 -12.88 12.39
N PRO A 392 -1.03 -13.66 11.39
CA PRO A 392 -0.35 -14.93 11.66
C PRO A 392 0.86 -14.73 12.56
N SER A 393 1.10 -15.68 13.46
CA SER A 393 2.25 -15.68 14.35
C SER A 393 2.79 -17.11 14.50
N GLN A 394 4.07 -17.24 14.85
CA GLN A 394 4.68 -18.57 15.05
C GLN A 394 4.39 -19.18 16.44
N SER A 395 3.75 -18.45 17.36
CA SER A 395 3.51 -18.98 18.70
C SER A 395 2.35 -19.97 18.68
N SER A 396 2.71 -21.25 18.64
CA SER A 396 1.80 -22.41 18.66
C SER A 396 0.99 -22.57 19.95
N THR A 397 1.26 -21.76 20.97
CA THR A 397 0.62 -21.88 22.30
C THR A 397 -0.62 -21.02 22.47
N SER A 398 -0.95 -20.17 21.49
CA SER A 398 -2.12 -19.30 21.57
C SER A 398 -3.30 -19.92 20.82
N THR A 399 -4.41 -20.07 21.52
CA THR A 399 -5.68 -20.60 21.02
C THR A 399 -6.81 -19.55 21.03
N HIS A 400 -6.55 -18.36 21.58
CA HIS A 400 -7.55 -17.30 21.65
C HIS A 400 -7.36 -16.31 20.50
N ALA A 401 -8.43 -16.01 19.77
CA ALA A 401 -8.39 -15.09 18.65
C ALA A 401 -7.86 -13.69 19.02
N SER A 402 -8.10 -13.25 20.25
CA SER A 402 -7.64 -11.96 20.80
C SER A 402 -6.11 -11.82 20.84
N ASP A 403 -5.38 -12.93 20.97
CA ASP A 403 -3.91 -12.94 20.96
C ASP A 403 -3.33 -12.67 19.56
N PHE A 404 -4.13 -12.88 18.51
CA PHE A 404 -3.73 -12.68 17.12
C PHE A 404 -4.10 -11.29 16.61
N ILE A 405 -4.79 -10.47 17.40
CA ILE A 405 -5.13 -9.10 17.01
C ILE A 405 -3.87 -8.32 16.66
N SER A 406 -3.93 -7.65 15.50
CA SER A 406 -2.88 -6.78 15.02
C SER A 406 -2.39 -5.82 16.10
N THR A 407 -1.08 -5.70 16.24
CA THR A 407 -0.48 -4.71 17.15
C THR A 407 -0.79 -3.27 16.78
N TYR A 408 -1.20 -2.99 15.54
CA TYR A 408 -1.70 -1.68 15.15
C TYR A 408 -2.99 -1.34 15.89
N ILE A 409 -3.85 -2.34 16.07
CA ILE A 409 -5.15 -2.22 16.72
C ILE A 409 -5.00 -2.30 18.24
N SER A 410 -4.42 -3.38 18.77
CA SER A 410 -4.34 -3.61 20.21
C SER A 410 -3.54 -2.54 20.97
N ASN A 411 -2.49 -1.98 20.37
CA ASN A 411 -1.73 -0.88 20.96
C ASN A 411 -2.14 0.51 20.44
N LYS A 412 -3.16 0.59 19.58
CA LYS A 412 -3.56 1.82 18.87
C LYS A 412 -2.39 2.61 18.27
N ASN A 413 -1.41 1.90 17.70
CA ASN A 413 -0.14 2.49 17.25
C ASN A 413 -0.01 2.66 15.73
N HIS A 414 -1.14 2.70 15.02
CA HIS A 414 -1.21 3.11 13.61
C HIS A 414 -1.44 4.61 13.50
N LEU A 415 -0.87 5.28 12.49
CA LEU A 415 -1.05 6.73 12.30
C LEU A 415 -2.51 7.13 12.10
N ALA A 416 -3.36 6.23 11.62
CA ALA A 416 -4.79 6.50 11.41
C ALA A 416 -5.50 6.89 12.72
N TYR A 417 -5.05 6.41 13.88
CA TYR A 417 -5.60 6.83 15.18
C TYR A 417 -5.29 8.29 15.54
N ALA A 418 -4.34 8.94 14.86
CA ALA A 418 -4.15 10.39 14.95
C ALA A 418 -5.12 11.16 14.03
N CYS A 419 -5.70 10.49 13.04
CA CYS A 419 -6.63 11.07 12.08
C CYS A 419 -8.10 10.81 12.46
N TYR A 420 -8.36 9.73 13.18
CA TYR A 420 -9.69 9.22 13.44
C TYR A 420 -9.88 8.91 14.92
N CYS A 421 -11.01 9.40 15.43
CA CYS A 421 -11.53 9.32 16.78
C CYS A 421 -13.07 9.22 16.68
#